data_AF-A0A8X6TU06-F1
#
_entry.id   AF-A0A8X6TU06-F1
#
_cell.length_a   1.000
_cell.length_b   1.000
_cell.length_c   1.000
_cell.angle_alpha   90.00
_cell.angle_beta   90.00
_cell.angle_gamma   90.00
#
_symmetry.space_group_name_H-M   'P 1'
#
loop_
_entity.id
_entity.type
_entity.pdbx_description
1 polymer ?
#
loop_
_entity_poly.entity_id
_entity_poly.type
_entity_poly.pdbx_seq_one_letter_code
_entity_poly.pdbx_strand_id
1 'polypeptide(L)'
;MLIPDDKKTLDFKAKAPVSIFLDDERADYKPGCSILEVSFPDPVTIGDIRFRNNYTAFIGVSCKKVAAEKDVKNRDILPWQASVKRFILMQDPDCEKNSQDIISISVKESCIPWTGVVGVRFVLKQPSFRWKKFGIEELTFFGELTIKDIKQTLVPHPLSASRKIECKASTSDIDKSDNLMSPKARYMWTISELMRDKQATGSAVGRFEKLDPNSSDADEI
;
A
#
# COMPACT_ATOMS: atom_id res chain seq x y z
N MET A 1 21.48 -10.36 10.69
CA MET A 1 20.02 -10.48 10.94
C MET A 1 19.53 -11.67 10.14
N LEU A 2 19.15 -12.77 10.79
CA LEU A 2 18.53 -13.93 10.14
C LEU A 2 17.03 -13.64 10.07
N ILE A 3 16.49 -13.48 8.87
CA ILE A 3 15.04 -13.40 8.62
C ILE A 3 14.52 -14.84 8.66
N PRO A 4 13.45 -15.17 9.42
CA PRO A 4 12.87 -16.51 9.40
C PRO A 4 12.38 -16.84 7.98
N ASP A 5 12.86 -17.96 7.43
CA ASP A 5 12.66 -18.41 6.05
C ASP A 5 11.27 -19.02 5.77
N ASP A 6 10.34 -18.94 6.73
CA ASP A 6 9.06 -19.65 6.64
C ASP A 6 7.98 -18.91 5.82
N LYS A 7 8.33 -17.93 4.97
CA LYS A 7 7.33 -17.21 4.19
C LYS A 7 7.02 -17.92 2.88
N LYS A 8 5.75 -18.32 2.70
CA LYS A 8 5.25 -18.92 1.45
C LYS A 8 5.33 -17.91 0.29
N THR A 9 6.03 -18.26 -0.79
CA THR A 9 6.02 -17.47 -2.02
C THR A 9 4.68 -17.59 -2.75
N LEU A 10 4.24 -16.51 -3.39
CA LEU A 10 3.00 -16.47 -4.14
C LEU A 10 3.27 -16.49 -5.64
N ASP A 11 2.54 -17.33 -6.36
CA ASP A 11 2.60 -17.39 -7.82
C ASP A 11 1.85 -16.22 -8.46
N PHE A 12 2.43 -15.64 -9.51
CA PHE A 12 1.85 -14.49 -10.21
C PHE A 12 2.21 -14.47 -11.69
N LYS A 13 1.48 -13.64 -12.45
CA LYS A 13 1.79 -13.30 -13.84
C LYS A 13 2.07 -11.81 -13.94
N ALA A 14 3.21 -11.45 -14.51
CA ALA A 14 3.58 -10.06 -14.76
C ALA A 14 3.40 -9.71 -16.24
N LYS A 15 2.88 -8.50 -16.51
CA LYS A 15 2.93 -7.89 -17.84
C LYS A 15 4.29 -7.22 -18.04
N ALA A 16 4.69 -7.02 -19.30
CA ALA A 16 5.87 -6.22 -19.59
C ALA A 16 5.68 -4.78 -19.06
N PRO A 17 6.73 -4.15 -18.50
CA PRO A 17 6.65 -2.75 -18.09
C PRO A 17 6.30 -1.83 -19.25
N VAL A 18 5.39 -0.90 -19.04
CA VAL A 18 4.95 0.09 -20.03
C VAL A 18 5.48 1.45 -19.62
N SER A 19 6.37 2.02 -20.44
CA SER A 19 6.87 3.39 -20.23
C SER A 19 5.79 4.40 -20.58
N ILE A 20 5.59 5.40 -19.70
CA ILE A 20 4.68 6.50 -19.95
C ILE A 20 5.49 7.66 -20.50
N PHE A 21 5.19 8.08 -21.72
CA PHE A 21 5.76 9.27 -22.32
C PHE A 21 4.74 10.40 -22.26
N LEU A 22 5.20 11.62 -21.99
CA LEU A 22 4.42 12.83 -22.23
C LEU A 22 4.71 13.20 -23.69
N ASP A 23 3.66 13.42 -24.49
CA ASP A 23 3.75 13.90 -25.87
C ASP A 23 4.26 15.35 -25.87
N ASP A 24 5.54 15.54 -25.58
CA ASP A 24 6.23 16.79 -25.85
C ASP A 24 7.27 16.52 -26.95
N GLU A 25 6.91 16.89 -28.18
CA GLU A 25 7.76 16.77 -29.37
C GLU A 25 9.06 17.59 -29.26
N ARG A 26 9.19 18.46 -28.25
CA ARG A 26 10.39 19.30 -28.02
C ARG A 26 11.32 18.79 -26.93
N ALA A 27 10.94 17.74 -26.23
CA ALA A 27 11.78 17.18 -25.17
C ALA A 27 12.58 15.98 -25.69
N ASP A 28 13.89 16.15 -25.87
CA ASP A 28 14.86 15.03 -25.87
C ASP A 28 14.86 14.23 -24.54
N TYR A 29 13.93 14.57 -23.65
CA TYR A 29 13.81 14.13 -22.28
C TYR A 29 12.66 13.13 -22.16
N LYS A 30 13.01 11.85 -22.11
CA LYS A 30 12.05 10.76 -21.87
C LYS A 30 11.62 10.84 -20.40
N PRO A 31 10.33 11.05 -20.07
CA PRO A 31 9.91 11.06 -18.68
C PRO A 31 10.13 9.67 -18.08
N GLY A 32 10.91 9.61 -17.00
CA GLY A 32 11.26 8.35 -16.35
C GLY A 32 10.09 7.83 -15.51
N CYS A 33 8.96 7.52 -16.13
CA CYS A 33 7.82 6.86 -15.50
C CYS A 33 7.51 5.54 -16.24
N SER A 34 7.37 4.45 -15.49
CA SER A 34 7.07 3.12 -16.02
C SER A 34 6.05 2.41 -15.14
N ILE A 35 5.08 1.72 -15.75
CA ILE A 35 4.06 0.94 -15.05
C ILE A 35 4.36 -0.53 -15.23
N LEU A 36 4.46 -1.26 -14.12
CA LEU A 36 4.50 -2.71 -14.10
C LEU A 36 3.23 -3.25 -13.43
N GLU A 37 2.50 -4.10 -14.12
CA GLU A 37 1.30 -4.75 -13.58
C GLU A 37 1.52 -6.23 -13.37
N VAL A 38 1.03 -6.70 -12.23
CA VAL A 38 1.03 -8.10 -11.82
C VAL A 38 -0.40 -8.54 -11.53
N SER A 39 -0.73 -9.77 -11.89
CA SER A 39 -2.00 -10.42 -11.60
C SER A 39 -1.78 -11.76 -10.91
N PHE A 40 -2.66 -12.09 -9.97
CA PHE A 40 -2.65 -13.38 -9.27
C PHE A 40 -3.73 -14.29 -9.85
N PRO A 41 -3.50 -15.61 -9.97
CA PRO A 41 -4.51 -16.55 -10.45
C PRO A 41 -5.71 -16.62 -9.50
N ASP A 42 -5.48 -16.56 -8.19
CA ASP A 42 -6.50 -16.55 -7.14
C ASP A 42 -6.32 -15.32 -6.22
N PRO A 43 -7.36 -14.88 -5.49
CA PRO A 43 -7.21 -13.84 -4.49
C PRO A 43 -6.20 -14.25 -3.41
N VAL A 44 -5.17 -13.44 -3.18
CA VAL A 44 -4.10 -13.73 -2.21
C VAL A 44 -4.07 -12.73 -1.06
N THR A 45 -3.47 -13.15 0.05
CA THR A 45 -3.05 -12.26 1.12
C THR A 45 -1.54 -12.08 1.05
N ILE A 46 -1.07 -10.85 0.84
CA ILE A 46 0.36 -10.53 0.71
C ILE A 46 0.85 -9.99 2.06
N GLY A 47 1.94 -10.55 2.59
CA GLY A 47 2.64 -10.04 3.77
C GLY A 47 3.81 -9.12 3.40
N ASP A 48 4.59 -9.50 2.39
CA ASP A 48 5.75 -8.73 1.93
C ASP A 48 5.94 -8.82 0.41
N ILE A 49 6.47 -7.74 -0.17
CA ILE A 49 6.89 -7.66 -1.58
C ILE A 49 8.39 -7.42 -1.60
N ARG A 50 9.16 -8.30 -2.25
CA ARG A 50 10.61 -8.19 -2.36
C ARG A 50 11.03 -8.02 -3.81
N PHE A 51 11.98 -7.16 -4.08
CA PHE A 51 12.55 -6.97 -5.41
C PHE A 51 13.96 -6.37 -5.31
N ARG A 52 14.73 -6.52 -6.37
CA ARG A 52 15.97 -5.78 -6.59
C ARG A 52 15.65 -4.47 -7.31
N ASN A 53 16.15 -3.36 -6.81
CA ASN A 53 16.05 -2.10 -7.53
C ASN A 53 16.90 -2.18 -8.81
N ASN A 54 16.44 -1.55 -9.89
CA ASN A 54 17.26 -1.33 -11.07
C ASN A 54 17.13 0.14 -11.48
N TYR A 55 17.84 1.02 -10.78
CA TYR A 55 17.82 2.48 -11.00
C TYR A 55 16.44 3.15 -10.91
N THR A 56 15.48 2.58 -10.18
CA THR A 56 14.22 3.29 -9.87
C THR A 56 14.43 4.15 -8.63
N ALA A 57 14.05 5.43 -8.68
CA ALA A 57 14.18 6.33 -7.54
C ALA A 57 12.99 6.23 -6.59
N PHE A 58 11.77 6.15 -7.13
CA PHE A 58 10.54 6.08 -6.35
C PHE A 58 9.59 5.03 -6.90
N ILE A 59 8.88 4.35 -6.01
CA ILE A 59 7.84 3.40 -6.37
C ILE A 59 6.53 3.75 -5.67
N GLY A 60 5.44 3.78 -6.44
CA GLY A 60 4.08 3.74 -5.93
C GLY A 60 3.48 2.35 -6.15
N VAL A 61 2.67 1.87 -5.20
CA VAL A 61 2.00 0.56 -5.29
C VAL A 61 0.50 0.78 -5.15
N SER A 62 -0.26 0.21 -6.08
CA SER A 62 -1.72 0.14 -6.02
C SER A 62 -2.20 -1.30 -6.18
N CYS A 63 -3.32 -1.64 -5.58
CA CYS A 63 -3.86 -3.00 -5.60
C CYS A 63 -5.29 -3.01 -6.14
N LYS A 64 -5.63 -4.07 -6.87
CA LYS A 64 -7.01 -4.49 -7.10
C LYS A 64 -7.35 -5.59 -6.10
N LYS A 65 -8.51 -5.48 -5.47
CA LYS A 65 -8.94 -6.39 -4.41
C LYS A 65 -10.39 -6.82 -4.63
N VAL A 66 -10.69 -8.06 -4.27
CA VAL A 66 -12.06 -8.56 -4.18
C VAL A 66 -12.52 -8.56 -2.72
N ALA A 67 -13.78 -8.23 -2.47
CA ALA A 67 -14.35 -8.27 -1.13
C ALA A 67 -14.69 -9.72 -0.71
N ALA A 68 -15.03 -10.58 -1.67
CA ALA A 68 -15.31 -11.99 -1.48
C ALA A 68 -14.69 -12.84 -2.59
N GLU A 69 -14.29 -14.07 -2.28
CA GLU A 69 -13.66 -15.02 -3.23
C GLU A 69 -14.54 -15.33 -4.45
N LYS A 70 -15.85 -15.06 -4.38
CA LYS A 70 -16.83 -15.37 -5.44
C LYS A 70 -16.89 -14.32 -6.57
N ASP A 71 -16.27 -13.14 -6.39
CA ASP A 71 -16.33 -12.03 -7.36
C ASP A 71 -15.22 -12.04 -8.43
N VAL A 72 -14.56 -13.18 -8.61
CA VAL A 72 -13.40 -13.36 -9.49
C VAL A 72 -13.70 -13.10 -10.98
N LYS A 73 -14.97 -13.15 -11.41
CA LYS A 73 -15.34 -13.01 -12.82
C LYS A 73 -15.17 -11.58 -13.38
N ASN A 74 -15.02 -10.57 -12.52
CA ASN A 74 -15.00 -9.15 -12.90
C ASN A 74 -13.70 -8.43 -12.50
N ARG A 75 -12.54 -9.12 -12.55
CA ARG A 75 -11.24 -8.55 -12.11
C ARG A 75 -10.84 -7.27 -12.84
N ASP A 76 -11.21 -7.14 -14.11
CA ASP A 76 -10.76 -6.03 -14.95
C ASP A 76 -11.44 -4.70 -14.60
N ILE A 77 -12.68 -4.74 -14.13
CA ILE A 77 -13.44 -3.54 -13.74
C ILE A 77 -13.20 -3.10 -12.30
N LEU A 78 -12.47 -3.88 -11.49
CA LEU A 78 -12.14 -3.50 -10.12
C LEU A 78 -11.31 -2.20 -10.10
N PRO A 79 -11.62 -1.24 -9.21
CA PRO A 79 -10.85 -0.02 -9.10
C PRO A 79 -9.47 -0.29 -8.51
N TRP A 80 -8.46 0.44 -9.00
CA TRP A 80 -7.14 0.46 -8.38
C TRP A 80 -7.18 1.29 -7.10
N GLN A 81 -6.74 0.70 -6.00
CA GLN A 81 -6.66 1.35 -4.71
C GLN A 81 -5.18 1.62 -4.38
N ALA A 82 -4.83 2.88 -4.17
CA ALA A 82 -3.48 3.24 -3.76
C ALA A 82 -3.16 2.61 -2.39
N SER A 83 -2.07 1.86 -2.33
CA SER A 83 -1.62 1.14 -1.14
C SER A 83 -0.35 1.78 -0.57
N VAL A 84 0.65 2.00 -1.41
CA VAL A 84 1.88 2.72 -1.04
C VAL A 84 2.00 3.90 -1.98
N LYS A 85 1.81 5.12 -1.48
CA LYS A 85 1.76 6.31 -2.35
C LYS A 85 3.11 6.64 -2.97
N ARG A 86 4.17 6.56 -2.16
CA ARG A 86 5.55 6.85 -2.58
C ARG A 86 6.52 6.20 -1.60
N PHE A 87 7.29 5.24 -2.09
CA PHE A 87 8.40 4.63 -1.39
C PHE A 87 9.71 5.03 -2.07
N ILE A 88 10.69 5.48 -1.29
CA ILE A 88 11.97 6.00 -1.80
C ILE A 88 12.96 4.84 -1.87
N LEU A 89 13.46 4.57 -3.08
CA LEU A 89 14.46 3.54 -3.34
C LEU A 89 15.87 4.13 -3.50
N MET A 90 15.96 5.36 -4.03
CA MET A 90 17.22 6.11 -4.14
C MET A 90 17.05 7.46 -3.44
N GLN A 91 17.91 7.74 -2.46
CA GLN A 91 17.90 9.02 -1.75
C GLN A 91 18.36 10.17 -2.65
N ASP A 92 19.35 9.89 -3.50
CA ASP A 92 19.84 10.78 -4.54
C ASP A 92 19.63 10.10 -5.90
N PRO A 93 18.59 10.51 -6.67
CA PRO A 93 18.29 9.92 -7.97
C PRO A 93 19.39 10.08 -9.02
N ASP A 94 20.32 11.02 -8.87
CA ASP A 94 21.41 11.23 -9.84
C ASP A 94 22.64 10.32 -9.56
N CYS A 95 22.67 9.67 -8.41
CA CYS A 95 23.75 8.79 -7.96
C CYS A 95 23.37 7.31 -8.09
N GLU A 96 24.37 6.44 -8.29
CA GLU A 96 24.15 4.99 -8.39
C GLU A 96 23.84 4.31 -7.04
N LYS A 97 24.02 5.03 -5.93
CA LYS A 97 23.79 4.48 -4.59
C LYS A 97 22.34 3.99 -4.43
N ASN A 98 22.16 2.80 -3.86
CA ASN A 98 20.87 2.12 -3.66
C ASN A 98 20.14 1.71 -4.97
N SER A 99 20.75 1.91 -6.14
CA SER A 99 20.13 1.57 -7.43
C SER A 99 20.00 0.07 -7.69
N GLN A 100 20.74 -0.76 -6.93
CA GLN A 100 20.82 -2.23 -7.08
C GLN A 100 20.54 -2.99 -5.77
N ASP A 101 20.03 -2.31 -4.75
CA ASP A 101 19.73 -2.91 -3.46
C ASP A 101 18.56 -3.89 -3.58
N ILE A 102 18.48 -4.85 -2.65
CA ILE A 102 17.30 -5.71 -2.48
C ILE A 102 16.42 -5.08 -1.39
N ILE A 103 15.19 -4.75 -1.75
CA ILE A 103 14.23 -4.06 -0.89
C ILE A 103 13.05 -4.98 -0.61
N SER A 104 12.50 -4.87 0.60
CA SER A 104 11.25 -5.52 0.99
C SER A 104 10.26 -4.47 1.47
N ILE A 105 9.12 -4.37 0.81
CA ILE A 105 7.98 -3.53 1.23
C ILE A 105 7.04 -4.43 2.03
N SER A 106 6.92 -4.15 3.33
CA SER A 106 6.05 -4.88 4.23
C SER A 106 4.62 -4.36 4.17
N VAL A 107 3.63 -5.20 4.49
CA VAL A 107 2.22 -4.80 4.65
C VAL A 107 2.05 -3.58 5.57
N LYS A 108 2.96 -3.37 6.53
CA LYS A 108 2.96 -2.21 7.44
C LYS A 108 3.15 -0.86 6.73
N GLU A 109 3.76 -0.86 5.54
CA GLU A 109 3.98 0.35 4.74
C GLU A 109 2.77 0.72 3.89
N SER A 110 1.80 -0.20 3.79
CA SER A 110 0.56 0.02 3.06
C SER A 110 -0.48 0.75 3.91
N CYS A 111 -1.19 1.69 3.29
CA CYS A 111 -2.35 2.34 3.91
C CYS A 111 -3.66 1.54 3.77
N ILE A 112 -3.63 0.38 3.10
CA ILE A 112 -4.76 -0.55 2.99
C ILE A 112 -4.29 -1.99 3.29
N PRO A 113 -5.15 -2.88 3.82
CA PRO A 113 -4.77 -4.27 4.02
C PRO A 113 -4.55 -4.97 2.67
N TRP A 114 -3.56 -5.85 2.59
CA TRP A 114 -3.27 -6.66 1.39
C TRP A 114 -3.96 -8.02 1.42
N THR A 115 -5.25 -8.04 1.76
CA THR A 115 -6.09 -9.24 1.76
C THR A 115 -6.98 -9.30 0.53
N GLY A 116 -7.13 -10.47 -0.08
CA GLY A 116 -7.97 -10.66 -1.29
C GLY A 116 -7.44 -9.90 -2.51
N VAL A 117 -6.13 -9.72 -2.62
CA VAL A 117 -5.47 -9.04 -3.74
C VAL A 117 -5.51 -9.92 -4.98
N VAL A 118 -5.96 -9.37 -6.10
CA VAL A 118 -6.01 -10.07 -7.40
C VAL A 118 -5.07 -9.43 -8.42
N GLY A 119 -4.62 -8.20 -8.17
CA GLY A 119 -3.63 -7.53 -9.00
C GLY A 119 -2.90 -6.42 -8.25
N VAL A 120 -1.66 -6.18 -8.66
CA VAL A 120 -0.77 -5.15 -8.12
C VAL A 120 -0.22 -4.34 -9.28
N ARG A 121 -0.21 -3.01 -9.13
CA ARG A 121 0.37 -2.07 -10.09
C ARG A 121 1.47 -1.31 -9.38
N PHE A 122 2.66 -1.39 -9.96
CA PHE A 122 3.81 -0.57 -9.58
C PHE A 122 3.90 0.62 -10.54
N VAL A 123 4.02 1.82 -9.96
CA VAL A 123 4.32 3.06 -10.68
C VAL A 123 5.76 3.42 -10.35
N LEU A 124 6.66 3.10 -11.25
CA LEU A 124 8.10 3.30 -11.14
C LEU A 124 8.45 4.68 -11.65
N LYS A 125 9.24 5.44 -10.89
CA LYS A 125 9.67 6.79 -11.26
C LYS A 125 11.18 6.97 -11.10
N GLN A 126 11.79 7.60 -12.08
CA GLN A 126 13.18 7.99 -12.14
C GLN A 126 13.27 9.40 -12.73
N PRO A 127 13.43 10.46 -11.90
CA PRO A 127 13.50 11.83 -12.39
C PRO A 127 14.81 12.19 -13.09
N SER A 128 15.90 11.43 -12.83
CA SER A 128 17.21 11.71 -13.42
C SER A 128 17.28 11.25 -14.87
N PHE A 129 17.80 12.11 -15.75
CA PHE A 129 18.06 11.80 -17.15
C PHE A 129 19.21 10.82 -17.37
N ARG A 130 20.04 10.62 -16.35
CA ARG A 130 21.22 9.75 -16.44
C ARG A 130 20.81 8.30 -16.71
N TRP A 131 19.64 7.90 -16.22
CA TRP A 131 19.16 6.52 -16.26
C TRP A 131 18.12 6.32 -17.38
N LYS A 132 18.61 5.98 -18.57
CA LYS A 132 17.75 5.72 -19.75
C LYS A 132 16.90 4.45 -19.61
N LYS A 133 17.33 3.52 -18.77
CA LYS A 133 16.62 2.29 -18.42
C LYS A 133 16.56 2.22 -16.91
N PHE A 134 15.37 1.97 -16.39
CA PHE A 134 15.12 1.76 -14.98
C PHE A 134 13.94 0.81 -14.80
N GLY A 135 13.88 0.17 -13.64
CA GLY A 135 12.85 -0.79 -13.32
C GLY A 135 13.09 -1.42 -11.95
N ILE A 136 12.48 -2.59 -11.78
CA ILE A 136 12.73 -3.49 -10.67
C ILE A 136 12.92 -4.90 -11.23
N GLU A 137 13.71 -5.71 -10.56
CA GLU A 137 14.06 -7.07 -10.95
C GLU A 137 13.84 -8.04 -9.77
N GLU A 138 13.93 -9.35 -10.03
CA GLU A 138 13.81 -10.39 -8.99
C GLU A 138 12.55 -10.25 -8.11
N LEU A 139 11.45 -9.76 -8.70
CA LEU A 139 10.20 -9.50 -7.99
C LEU A 139 9.61 -10.79 -7.43
N THR A 140 9.36 -10.80 -6.12
CA THR A 140 8.79 -11.92 -5.38
C THR A 140 7.74 -11.41 -4.40
N PHE A 141 6.62 -12.12 -4.31
CA PHE A 141 5.58 -11.85 -3.31
C PHE A 141 5.57 -12.95 -2.27
N PHE A 142 5.41 -12.57 -1.00
CA PHE A 142 5.32 -13.48 0.13
C PHE A 142 3.96 -13.37 0.78
N GLY A 143 3.32 -14.51 1.03
CA GLY A 143 2.05 -14.60 1.74
C GLY A 143 2.22 -14.50 3.25
N GLU A 144 1.17 -14.08 3.94
CA GLU A 144 1.09 -14.18 5.39
C GLU A 144 0.87 -15.65 5.79
N LEU A 145 1.68 -16.16 6.72
CA LEU A 145 1.47 -17.48 7.30
C LEU A 145 0.16 -17.48 8.10
N THR A 146 -0.89 -18.08 7.55
CA THR A 146 -2.05 -18.41 8.37
C THR A 146 -1.75 -19.69 9.15
N ILE A 147 -2.19 -19.76 10.42
CA ILE A 147 -2.03 -20.93 11.30
C ILE A 147 -2.61 -22.23 10.68
N LYS A 148 -3.43 -22.10 9.63
CA LYS A 148 -3.96 -23.23 8.85
C LYS A 148 -2.90 -23.95 8.02
N ASP A 149 -1.88 -23.25 7.52
CA ASP A 149 -0.80 -23.82 6.70
C ASP A 149 0.20 -24.63 7.54
N ILE A 150 0.37 -24.29 8.83
CA ILE A 150 1.25 -25.02 9.76
C ILE A 150 0.73 -26.45 10.03
N LYS A 151 -0.58 -26.70 9.83
CA LYS A 151 -1.18 -28.03 10.04
C LYS A 151 -0.98 -29.00 8.86
N GLN A 152 -0.49 -28.53 7.71
CA GLN A 152 -0.28 -29.37 6.53
C GLN A 152 1.17 -29.91 6.39
N THR A 153 2.09 -29.46 7.25
CA THR A 153 3.48 -29.97 7.35
C THR A 153 3.67 -30.84 8.60
N LEU A 154 2.74 -31.75 8.89
CA LEU A 154 2.97 -32.83 9.84
C LEU A 154 2.43 -34.11 9.21
N VAL A 155 3.29 -34.79 8.45
CA VAL A 155 3.08 -36.19 8.08
C VAL A 155 3.11 -36.99 9.39
N PRO A 156 2.04 -37.69 9.81
CA PRO A 156 2.10 -38.53 10.99
C PRO A 156 2.78 -39.85 10.59
N HIS A 157 4.06 -39.99 10.91
CA HIS A 157 4.67 -41.32 11.03
C HIS A 157 4.29 -41.89 12.41
N PRO A 158 3.66 -43.07 12.50
CA PRO A 158 3.29 -43.65 13.77
C PRO A 158 4.44 -44.53 14.28
N LEU A 159 5.14 -44.11 15.33
CA LEU A 159 5.91 -45.04 16.17
C LEU A 159 5.87 -44.61 17.65
N SER A 160 5.13 -45.41 18.41
CA SER A 160 5.42 -45.93 19.75
C SER A 160 5.94 -45.02 20.89
N ALA A 161 5.14 -45.05 21.96
CA ALA A 161 5.51 -45.11 23.37
C ALA A 161 5.96 -43.83 24.13
N SER A 162 5.00 -43.36 24.93
CA SER A 162 5.12 -43.16 26.38
C SER A 162 6.02 -42.04 26.89
N ARG A 163 5.38 -40.98 27.40
CA ARG A 163 5.43 -40.63 28.84
C ARG A 163 4.36 -39.59 29.18
N LYS A 164 3.51 -39.93 30.16
CA LYS A 164 2.66 -38.99 30.89
C LYS A 164 3.55 -38.01 31.64
N ILE A 165 3.39 -36.71 31.40
CA ILE A 165 3.64 -35.68 32.42
C ILE A 165 2.52 -34.66 32.32
N GLU A 166 1.67 -34.68 33.34
CA GLU A 166 0.62 -33.73 33.64
C GLU A 166 1.22 -32.57 34.42
N CYS A 167 1.01 -31.32 33.99
CA CYS A 167 1.31 -30.15 34.82
C CYS A 167 0.24 -29.05 34.59
N LYS A 168 -0.75 -29.12 35.49
CA LYS A 168 -1.55 -28.07 36.14
C LYS A 168 -1.56 -26.66 35.53
N ALA A 169 -2.78 -26.20 35.27
CA ALA A 169 -3.17 -24.80 35.22
C ALA A 169 -2.91 -24.11 36.57
N SER A 170 -2.36 -22.89 36.51
CA SER A 170 -2.42 -21.92 37.59
C SER A 170 -2.79 -20.56 37.02
N THR A 171 -3.98 -20.11 37.39
CA THR A 171 -4.48 -18.74 37.35
C THR A 171 -3.66 -17.85 38.30
N SER A 172 -3.36 -16.62 37.86
CA SER A 172 -3.17 -15.49 38.78
C SER A 172 -3.55 -14.20 38.05
N ASP A 173 -4.71 -13.67 38.44
CA ASP A 173 -5.10 -12.26 38.27
C ASP A 173 -4.17 -11.35 39.10
N ILE A 174 -3.95 -10.11 38.65
CA ILE A 174 -4.14 -8.85 39.41
C ILE A 174 -3.76 -7.63 38.56
N ASP A 175 -4.65 -6.65 38.62
CA ASP A 175 -4.76 -5.35 37.95
C ASP A 175 -3.54 -4.43 37.98
N LYS A 176 -3.36 -3.68 36.86
CA LYS A 176 -3.17 -2.21 36.91
C LYS A 176 -3.93 -1.54 35.77
N SER A 177 -4.99 -0.85 36.17
CA SER A 177 -5.81 0.07 35.39
C SER A 177 -5.04 1.34 35.07
N ASP A 178 -4.81 1.60 33.78
CA ASP A 178 -4.50 2.94 33.27
C ASP A 178 -5.02 3.09 31.84
N ASN A 179 -6.07 3.92 31.70
CA ASN A 179 -6.54 4.58 30.49
C ASN A 179 -6.71 3.74 29.20
N LEU A 180 -7.76 2.92 29.17
CA LEU A 180 -8.27 2.31 27.94
C LEU A 180 -9.10 3.30 27.10
N MET A 181 -8.48 4.39 26.65
CA MET A 181 -9.06 5.21 25.59
C MET A 181 -8.52 4.72 24.24
N SER A 182 -9.42 4.11 23.46
CA SER A 182 -9.16 3.73 22.07
C SER A 182 -8.55 4.90 21.29
N PRO A 183 -7.58 4.68 20.38
CA PRO A 183 -6.97 5.75 19.58
C PRO A 183 -8.01 6.66 18.89
N LYS A 184 -9.14 6.08 18.46
CA LYS A 184 -10.28 6.80 17.89
C LYS A 184 -10.95 7.72 18.91
N ALA A 185 -11.12 7.27 20.15
CA ALA A 185 -11.72 8.07 21.22
C ALA A 185 -10.79 9.23 21.63
N ARG A 186 -9.48 9.00 21.67
CA ARG A 186 -8.48 10.07 21.88
C ARG A 186 -8.57 11.13 20.79
N TYR A 187 -8.58 10.71 19.53
CA TYR A 187 -8.71 11.62 18.38
C TYR A 187 -10.01 12.44 18.42
N MET A 188 -11.15 11.79 18.71
CA MET A 188 -12.45 12.47 18.82
C MET A 188 -12.49 13.50 19.96
N TRP A 189 -11.88 13.18 21.10
CA TRP A 189 -11.76 14.11 22.21
C TRP A 189 -10.88 15.31 21.86
N THR A 190 -9.72 15.07 21.24
CA THR A 190 -8.80 16.13 20.80
C THR A 190 -9.47 17.11 19.82
N ILE A 191 -10.26 16.62 18.88
CA ILE A 191 -10.99 17.51 17.95
C ILE A 191 -12.08 18.31 18.66
N SER A 192 -12.78 17.69 19.61
CA SER A 192 -13.85 18.36 20.36
C SER A 192 -13.31 19.51 21.23
N GLU A 193 -12.15 19.31 21.85
CA GLU A 193 -11.43 20.36 22.60
C GLU A 193 -11.05 21.53 21.69
N LEU A 194 -10.45 21.23 20.53
CA LEU A 194 -10.02 22.23 19.55
C LEU A 194 -11.18 23.05 18.96
N MET A 195 -12.35 22.43 18.76
CA MET A 195 -13.53 23.14 18.27
C MET A 195 -14.16 24.03 19.34
N ARG A 196 -14.11 23.62 20.61
CA ARG A 196 -14.61 24.42 21.75
C ARG A 196 -13.85 25.74 21.87
N ASP A 197 -12.53 25.71 21.72
CA ASP A 197 -11.69 26.91 21.77
C ASP A 197 -11.93 27.86 20.58
N LYS A 198 -12.34 27.32 19.43
CA LYS A 198 -12.56 28.10 18.20
C LYS A 198 -13.96 28.69 18.08
N GLN A 199 -14.95 28.18 18.82
CA GLN A 199 -16.32 28.71 18.79
C GLN A 199 -16.50 30.03 19.57
N ALA A 200 -15.47 30.47 20.32
CA ALA A 200 -15.46 31.76 21.02
C ALA A 200 -15.12 32.98 20.14
N THR A 201 -14.86 32.79 18.84
CA THR A 201 -14.60 33.89 17.89
C THR A 201 -15.46 33.72 16.64
N GLY A 202 -16.77 33.91 16.79
CA GLY A 202 -17.73 33.90 15.70
C GLY A 202 -17.57 35.11 14.78
N SER A 203 -16.83 34.96 13.69
CA SER A 203 -16.99 35.83 12.51
C SER A 203 -17.75 35.04 11.45
N ALA A 204 -18.99 35.47 11.20
CA ALA A 204 -19.89 34.89 10.22
C ALA A 204 -19.33 35.07 8.80
N VAL A 205 -18.96 33.96 8.15
CA VAL A 205 -18.44 34.00 6.78
C VAL A 205 -19.61 34.00 5.78
N GLY A 206 -19.78 35.17 5.15
CA GLY A 206 -19.90 35.31 3.69
C GLY A 206 -21.20 34.82 3.04
N ARG A 207 -22.21 35.70 3.01
CA ARG A 207 -23.40 35.59 2.16
C ARG A 207 -23.02 36.00 0.72
N PHE A 208 -23.23 35.11 -0.24
CA PHE A 208 -22.93 35.32 -1.66
C PHE A 208 -23.89 36.36 -2.27
N GLU A 209 -23.36 37.48 -2.74
CA GLU A 209 -24.11 38.51 -3.46
C GLU A 209 -24.39 38.05 -4.90
N LYS A 210 -25.64 38.13 -5.33
CA LYS A 210 -26.11 37.77 -6.67
C LYS A 210 -26.00 39.03 -7.53
N LEU A 211 -25.25 38.98 -8.63
CA LEU A 211 -25.25 40.04 -9.64
C LEU A 211 -26.57 40.00 -10.42
N ASP A 212 -27.30 41.11 -10.44
CA ASP A 212 -28.49 41.30 -11.28
C ASP A 212 -28.09 41.66 -12.72
N PRO A 213 -28.76 41.11 -13.75
CA PRO A 213 -28.62 41.54 -15.13
C PRO A 213 -29.79 42.47 -15.49
N ASN A 214 -29.57 43.78 -15.52
CA ASN A 214 -30.45 44.69 -16.23
C ASN A 214 -29.69 45.98 -16.59
N SER A 215 -29.25 46.05 -17.84
CA SER A 215 -28.98 47.33 -18.50
C SER A 215 -29.63 47.27 -19.88
N SER A 216 -30.88 47.70 -19.95
CA SER A 216 -31.48 48.21 -21.17
C SER A 216 -31.71 49.71 -21.02
N ASP A 217 -31.64 50.37 -22.18
CA ASP A 217 -32.12 51.71 -22.52
C ASP A 217 -31.13 52.86 -22.26
N ALA A 218 -30.56 53.44 -23.33
CA ALA A 218 -31.10 54.53 -24.17
C ALA A 218 -30.90 55.89 -23.45
N ASP A 219 -30.53 57.03 -24.04
CA ASP A 219 -30.57 57.58 -25.40
C ASP A 219 -29.71 58.88 -25.41
N GLU A 220 -29.45 59.44 -26.60
CA GLU A 220 -29.17 60.87 -26.94
C GLU A 220 -27.93 61.58 -26.32
N ILE A 221 -27.07 62.33 -27.04
CA ILE A 221 -27.22 63.27 -28.18
C ILE A 221 -25.99 63.16 -29.10
#